data_AF-A0A6I1P196-F1
#
_entry.id   AF-A0A6I1P196-F1
#
_cell.length_a   1.000
_cell.length_b   1.000
_cell.length_c   1.000
_cell.angle_alpha   90.00
_cell.angle_beta   90.00
_cell.angle_gamma   90.00
#
_symmetry.space_group_name_H-M   'P 1'
#
loop_
_entity.id
_entity.type
_entity.pdbx_description
1 polymer ?
#
loop_
_entity_poly.entity_id
_entity_poly.type
_entity_poly.pdbx_seq_one_letter_code
_entity_poly.pdbx_strand_id
1 'polypeptide(L)'
;NIARAIKSLEKAGAAAVHIEDQVQQKRCGHRPNKAIVSQEEMVDRVKAATDARKDDSFVIMARTDALAVEGLDSAIARCVACVEAGADMIFPEAMTDLAMYKQFAEAVGVPVLANITEFGSTPLFTTQELGENGVSLVLYPLSAFRAMSQAALEVYGAIRRDGTQQTVLDKMQTRMQLYDHLGYHEYEKKLDQ
;
A
#
# COMPACT_ATOMS: atom_id res chain seq x y z
N ASN A 1 17.02 5.88 13.53
CA ASN A 1 16.66 5.42 12.17
C ASN A 1 15.23 5.82 11.77
N ILE A 2 14.21 5.36 12.49
CA ILE A 2 12.79 5.68 12.20
C ILE A 2 12.55 7.18 12.11
N ALA A 3 12.94 7.94 13.14
CA ALA A 3 12.76 9.39 13.14
C ALA A 3 13.39 10.11 11.93
N ARG A 4 14.54 9.63 11.44
CA ARG A 4 15.16 10.18 10.22
C ARG A 4 14.34 9.83 8.98
N ALA A 5 13.81 8.63 8.89
CA ALA A 5 12.97 8.19 7.77
C ALA A 5 11.68 9.03 7.68
N ILE A 6 10.98 9.22 8.81
CA ILE A 6 9.78 10.07 8.88
C ILE A 6 10.08 11.48 8.37
N LYS A 7 11.07 12.15 8.98
CA LYS A 7 11.46 13.52 8.58
C LYS A 7 11.89 13.62 7.12
N SER A 8 12.46 12.55 6.55
CA SER A 8 12.90 12.53 5.15
C SER A 8 11.74 12.33 4.18
N LEU A 9 10.82 11.41 4.48
CA LEU A 9 9.64 11.13 3.64
C LEU A 9 8.66 12.31 3.66
N GLU A 10 8.43 12.88 4.84
CA GLU A 10 7.64 14.10 5.01
C GLU A 10 8.26 15.27 4.22
N LYS A 11 9.58 15.50 4.36
CA LYS A 11 10.29 16.53 3.58
C LYS A 11 10.22 16.29 2.06
N ALA A 12 10.16 15.03 1.63
CA ALA A 12 10.05 14.67 0.21
C ALA A 12 8.62 14.89 -0.35
N GLY A 13 7.65 15.26 0.49
CA GLY A 13 6.27 15.53 0.10
C GLY A 13 5.34 14.32 0.15
N ALA A 14 5.72 13.24 0.85
CA ALA A 14 4.77 12.16 1.12
C ALA A 14 3.64 12.67 2.04
N ALA A 15 2.41 12.19 1.83
CA ALA A 15 1.27 12.53 2.68
C ALA A 15 1.09 11.56 3.86
N ALA A 16 1.52 10.32 3.69
CA ALA A 16 1.35 9.24 4.65
C ALA A 16 2.47 8.22 4.52
N VAL A 17 2.74 7.50 5.61
CA VAL A 17 3.60 6.31 5.63
C VAL A 17 2.95 5.23 6.46
N HIS A 18 3.22 3.97 6.13
CA HIS A 18 2.95 2.86 7.03
C HIS A 18 4.24 2.23 7.54
N ILE A 19 4.27 1.87 8.82
CA ILE A 19 5.34 1.10 9.44
C ILE A 19 4.79 -0.26 9.89
N GLU A 20 5.61 -1.31 9.85
CA GLU A 20 5.16 -2.68 10.12
C GLU A 20 5.94 -3.36 11.24
N ASP A 21 5.35 -4.42 11.78
CA ASP A 21 5.84 -5.19 12.91
C ASP A 21 6.72 -6.39 12.55
N GLN A 22 7.09 -6.56 11.28
CA GLN A 22 8.04 -7.60 10.91
C GLN A 22 9.45 -7.34 11.48
N VAL A 23 10.18 -8.42 11.73
CA VAL A 23 11.64 -8.38 11.96
C VAL A 23 12.35 -7.79 10.72
N GLN A 24 13.58 -7.30 10.88
CA GLN A 24 14.31 -6.62 9.77
C GLN A 24 14.44 -7.44 8.48
N GLN A 25 14.54 -8.77 8.56
CA GLN A 25 14.48 -9.66 7.39
C GLN A 25 13.03 -9.85 6.92
N LYS A 26 12.47 -8.79 6.34
CA LYS A 26 11.07 -8.70 5.94
C LYS A 26 10.72 -9.66 4.80
N ARG A 27 9.48 -10.11 4.79
CA ARG A 27 8.87 -10.91 3.72
C ARG A 27 7.55 -10.26 3.29
N CYS A 28 7.14 -10.55 2.06
CA CYS A 28 5.80 -10.16 1.59
C CYS A 28 4.72 -10.74 2.51
N GLY A 29 3.70 -9.94 2.85
CA GLY A 29 2.61 -10.33 3.77
C GLY A 29 1.83 -11.59 3.35
N HIS A 30 1.89 -11.97 2.08
CA HIS A 30 1.25 -13.19 1.54
C HIS A 30 2.20 -14.40 1.43
N ARG A 31 3.40 -14.38 2.04
CA ARG A 31 4.35 -15.51 2.05
C ARG A 31 4.40 -16.19 3.44
N PRO A 32 4.69 -17.50 3.52
CA PRO A 32 4.81 -18.22 4.79
C PRO A 32 6.11 -17.89 5.57
N ASN A 33 6.12 -18.25 6.86
CA ASN A 33 7.22 -18.06 7.82
C ASN A 33 7.59 -16.59 8.04
N LYS A 34 6.59 -15.76 8.30
CA LYS A 34 6.78 -14.38 8.76
C LYS A 34 7.13 -14.40 10.25
N ALA A 35 8.05 -13.53 10.64
CA ALA A 35 8.37 -13.29 12.04
C ALA A 35 8.06 -11.83 12.35
N ILE A 36 7.26 -11.62 13.39
CA ILE A 36 6.92 -10.30 13.91
C ILE A 36 7.69 -10.06 15.20
N VAL A 37 7.91 -8.79 15.53
CA VAL A 37 8.54 -8.38 16.79
C VAL A 37 7.53 -8.46 17.94
N SER A 38 7.96 -8.16 19.17
CA SER A 38 7.02 -8.04 20.29
C SER A 38 6.06 -6.85 20.09
N GLN A 39 4.90 -6.88 20.77
CA GLN A 39 3.97 -5.74 20.75
C GLN A 39 4.65 -4.47 21.24
N GLU A 40 5.43 -4.57 22.32
CA GLU A 40 6.20 -3.46 22.90
C GLU A 40 7.17 -2.84 21.88
N GLU A 41 7.91 -3.66 21.13
CA GLU A 41 8.84 -3.13 20.14
C GLU A 41 8.10 -2.37 19.03
N MET A 42 6.96 -2.87 18.56
CA MET A 42 6.18 -2.14 17.56
C MET A 42 5.59 -0.84 18.10
N VAL A 43 5.11 -0.84 19.35
CA VAL A 43 4.66 0.37 20.04
C VAL A 43 5.79 1.41 20.09
N ASP A 44 7.01 1.00 20.41
CA ASP A 44 8.18 1.90 20.39
C ASP A 44 8.50 2.42 18.99
N ARG A 45 8.31 1.60 17.95
CA ARG A 45 8.45 2.06 16.55
C ARG A 45 7.41 3.12 16.18
N VAL A 46 6.15 2.93 16.61
CA VAL A 46 5.06 3.90 16.39
C VAL A 46 5.36 5.20 17.13
N LYS A 47 5.69 5.14 18.42
CA LYS A 47 6.08 6.34 19.22
C LYS A 47 7.24 7.09 18.58
N ALA A 48 8.29 6.38 18.15
CA ALA A 48 9.43 7.01 17.49
C ALA A 48 9.08 7.63 16.13
N ALA A 49 8.01 7.15 15.47
CA ALA A 49 7.52 7.72 14.23
C ALA A 49 6.66 8.97 14.48
N THR A 50 5.73 8.89 15.44
CA THR A 50 4.83 9.99 15.81
C THR A 50 5.61 11.16 16.43
N ASP A 51 6.56 10.91 17.33
CA ASP A 51 7.44 11.94 17.90
C ASP A 51 8.31 12.65 16.87
N ALA A 52 8.56 12.02 15.72
CA ALA A 52 9.42 12.55 14.67
C ALA A 52 8.69 13.39 13.63
N ARG A 53 7.36 13.24 13.53
CA ARG A 53 6.47 13.99 12.65
C ARG A 53 6.58 15.49 12.96
N LYS A 54 6.58 16.33 11.93
CA LYS A 54 6.55 17.79 12.11
C LYS A 54 5.21 18.43 11.77
N ASP A 55 4.53 17.92 10.76
CA ASP A 55 3.20 18.34 10.31
C ASP A 55 2.16 17.34 10.84
N ASP A 56 1.21 17.82 11.66
CA ASP A 56 0.15 16.97 12.23
C ASP A 56 -0.78 16.38 11.18
N SER A 57 -0.79 16.89 9.95
CA SER A 57 -1.52 16.30 8.83
C SER A 57 -0.82 15.11 8.17
N PHE A 58 0.47 14.89 8.48
CA PHE A 58 1.23 13.74 7.98
C PHE A 58 0.82 12.45 8.71
N VAL A 59 0.30 11.49 7.95
CA VAL A 59 -0.32 10.28 8.52
C VAL A 59 0.72 9.20 8.81
N ILE A 60 0.70 8.68 10.05
CA ILE A 60 1.45 7.50 10.48
C ILE A 60 0.49 6.32 10.62
N MET A 61 0.57 5.37 9.69
CA MET A 61 -0.23 4.14 9.71
C MET A 61 0.57 2.98 10.30
N ALA A 62 -0.06 2.19 11.19
CA ALA A 62 0.53 0.95 11.68
C ALA A 62 0.01 -0.25 10.88
N ARG A 63 0.94 -1.03 10.32
CA ARG A 63 0.68 -2.27 9.62
C ARG A 63 1.01 -3.46 10.53
N THR A 64 0.12 -4.44 10.57
CA THR A 64 0.34 -5.70 11.31
C THR A 64 0.29 -6.90 10.38
N ASP A 65 1.27 -7.79 10.51
CA ASP A 65 1.28 -9.10 9.87
C ASP A 65 0.86 -10.23 10.84
N ALA A 66 0.44 -9.88 12.06
CA ALA A 66 0.18 -10.81 13.17
C ALA A 66 -0.96 -11.80 12.90
N LEU A 67 -1.95 -11.45 12.06
CA LEU A 67 -3.10 -12.34 11.80
C LEU A 67 -2.67 -13.74 11.38
N ALA A 68 -1.70 -13.83 10.46
CA ALA A 68 -1.23 -15.10 9.91
C ALA A 68 -0.28 -15.86 10.86
N VAL A 69 0.15 -15.24 11.96
CA VAL A 69 1.14 -15.78 12.90
C VAL A 69 0.49 -16.14 14.25
N GLU A 70 -0.32 -15.25 14.79
CA GLU A 70 -0.86 -15.28 16.15
C GLU A 70 -2.39 -15.26 16.21
N GLY A 71 -3.06 -15.11 15.06
CA GLY A 71 -4.51 -15.07 14.97
C GLY A 71 -5.12 -13.67 15.14
N LEU A 72 -6.45 -13.61 15.01
CA LEU A 72 -7.21 -12.36 14.92
C LEU A 72 -7.15 -11.53 16.21
N ASP A 73 -7.41 -12.15 17.37
CA ASP A 73 -7.46 -11.44 18.64
C ASP A 73 -6.12 -10.77 18.99
N SER A 74 -5.01 -11.47 18.76
CA SER A 74 -3.66 -10.89 18.95
C SER A 74 -3.42 -9.71 17.99
N ALA A 75 -3.83 -9.86 16.73
CA ALA A 75 -3.67 -8.81 15.72
C ALA A 75 -4.50 -7.55 16.06
N ILE A 76 -5.71 -7.71 16.61
CA ILE A 76 -6.54 -6.61 17.11
C ILE A 76 -5.88 -5.94 18.32
N ALA A 77 -5.53 -6.70 19.36
CA ALA A 77 -4.92 -6.15 20.58
C ALA A 77 -3.65 -5.34 20.27
N ARG A 78 -2.83 -5.87 19.36
CA ARG A 78 -1.63 -5.21 18.85
C ARG A 78 -1.93 -3.90 18.13
N CYS A 79 -2.97 -3.85 17.28
CA CYS A 79 -3.34 -2.63 16.58
C CYS A 79 -3.92 -1.58 17.53
N VAL A 80 -4.73 -1.98 18.50
CA VAL A 80 -5.23 -1.08 19.56
C VAL A 80 -4.05 -0.44 20.30
N ALA A 81 -3.05 -1.23 20.71
CA ALA A 81 -1.85 -0.69 21.34
C ALA A 81 -1.07 0.27 20.42
N CYS A 82 -1.06 0.03 19.11
CA CYS A 82 -0.44 0.95 18.15
C CYS A 82 -1.25 2.26 18.00
N VAL A 83 -2.59 2.21 18.04
CA VAL A 83 -3.45 3.40 18.07
C VAL A 83 -3.20 4.21 19.33
N GLU A 84 -3.14 3.56 20.50
CA GLU A 84 -2.78 4.20 21.78
C GLU A 84 -1.38 4.85 21.76
N ALA A 85 -0.47 4.28 20.97
CA ALA A 85 0.87 4.82 20.72
C ALA A 85 0.89 5.99 19.71
N GLY A 86 -0.24 6.32 19.09
CA GLY A 86 -0.42 7.45 18.18
C GLY A 86 -0.48 7.10 16.69
N ALA A 87 -0.70 5.84 16.32
CA ALA A 87 -0.99 5.51 14.92
C ALA A 87 -2.35 6.10 14.50
N ASP A 88 -2.35 6.85 13.40
CA ASP A 88 -3.54 7.54 12.89
C ASP A 88 -4.46 6.60 12.08
N MET A 89 -3.91 5.50 11.54
CA MET A 89 -4.63 4.52 10.73
C MET A 89 -4.04 3.11 10.91
N ILE A 90 -4.82 2.09 10.58
CA ILE A 90 -4.40 0.68 10.67
C ILE A 90 -4.46 -0.02 9.32
N PHE A 91 -3.45 -0.84 9.05
CA PHE A 91 -3.37 -1.76 7.91
C PHE A 91 -3.20 -3.20 8.42
N PRO A 92 -4.31 -3.95 8.59
CA PRO A 92 -4.26 -5.37 8.92
C PRO A 92 -4.03 -6.19 7.64
N GLU A 93 -2.95 -6.96 7.61
CA GLU A 93 -2.60 -7.78 6.45
C GLU A 93 -3.30 -9.15 6.41
N ALA A 94 -3.43 -9.68 5.19
CA ALA A 94 -3.89 -11.03 4.90
C ALA A 94 -5.28 -11.40 5.45
N MET A 95 -6.18 -10.41 5.55
CA MET A 95 -7.59 -10.63 5.89
C MET A 95 -8.28 -11.45 4.80
N THR A 96 -9.03 -12.48 5.18
CA THR A 96 -9.68 -13.41 4.21
C THR A 96 -11.19 -13.35 4.21
N ASP A 97 -11.80 -12.62 5.13
CA ASP A 97 -13.25 -12.48 5.29
C ASP A 97 -13.60 -11.02 5.65
N LEU A 98 -14.74 -10.53 5.14
CA LEU A 98 -15.31 -9.23 5.45
C LEU A 98 -15.66 -9.08 6.93
N ALA A 99 -16.10 -10.17 7.59
CA ALA A 99 -16.42 -10.14 9.02
C ALA A 99 -15.20 -9.75 9.88
N MET A 100 -14.00 -10.16 9.46
CA MET A 100 -12.76 -9.80 10.15
C MET A 100 -12.49 -8.29 10.02
N TYR A 101 -12.72 -7.70 8.84
CA TYR A 101 -12.57 -6.25 8.64
C TYR A 101 -13.52 -5.47 9.56
N LYS A 102 -14.77 -5.91 9.64
CA LYS A 102 -15.76 -5.31 10.54
C LYS A 102 -15.30 -5.34 12.00
N GLN A 103 -14.86 -6.50 12.49
CA GLN A 103 -14.34 -6.65 13.85
C GLN A 103 -13.12 -5.76 14.11
N PHE A 104 -12.21 -5.65 13.14
CA PHE A 104 -11.05 -4.76 13.23
C PHE A 104 -11.46 -3.29 13.33
N ALA A 105 -12.32 -2.82 12.41
CA ALA A 105 -12.74 -1.44 12.35
C ALA A 105 -13.48 -1.00 13.62
N GLU A 106 -14.36 -1.86 14.15
CA GLU A 106 -15.07 -1.63 15.41
C GLU A 106 -14.11 -1.56 16.62
N ALA A 107 -13.04 -2.36 16.63
CA ALA A 107 -12.11 -2.42 17.75
C ALA A 107 -11.09 -1.27 17.79
N VAL A 108 -10.56 -0.84 16.64
CA VAL A 108 -9.45 0.13 16.60
C VAL A 108 -9.91 1.59 16.60
N GLY A 109 -11.14 1.87 16.17
CA GLY A 109 -11.72 3.23 16.21
C GLY A 109 -11.06 4.27 15.28
N VAL A 110 -10.13 3.85 14.43
CA VAL A 110 -9.43 4.67 13.43
C VAL A 110 -9.61 4.08 12.02
N PRO A 111 -9.35 4.85 10.94
CA PRO A 111 -9.49 4.34 9.58
C PRO A 111 -8.67 3.07 9.32
N VAL A 112 -9.33 2.06 8.73
CA VAL A 112 -8.73 0.78 8.34
C VAL A 112 -8.54 0.73 6.83
N LEU A 113 -7.35 0.29 6.40
CA LEU A 113 -7.01 0.03 5.01
C LEU A 113 -7.14 -1.46 4.67
N ALA A 114 -7.82 -1.76 3.56
CA ALA A 114 -7.83 -3.09 2.96
C ALA A 114 -6.85 -3.17 1.79
N ASN A 115 -5.94 -4.14 1.82
CA ASN A 115 -5.00 -4.41 0.73
C ASN A 115 -5.59 -5.45 -0.23
N ILE A 116 -6.08 -4.99 -1.38
CA ILE A 116 -6.70 -5.83 -2.41
C ILE A 116 -5.67 -6.08 -3.52
N THR A 117 -4.59 -6.80 -3.17
CA THR A 117 -3.60 -7.27 -4.14
C THR A 117 -4.03 -8.57 -4.81
N GLU A 118 -3.70 -8.73 -6.08
CA GLU A 118 -3.96 -9.96 -6.83
C GLU A 118 -3.01 -11.09 -6.43
N PHE A 119 -3.44 -12.32 -6.70
CA PHE A 119 -2.65 -13.54 -6.51
C PHE A 119 -2.19 -13.77 -5.06
N GLY A 120 -2.93 -13.21 -4.10
CA GLY A 120 -2.76 -13.42 -2.66
C GLY A 120 -3.84 -14.32 -2.07
N SER A 121 -3.93 -14.30 -0.74
CA SER A 121 -4.93 -15.06 0.03
C SER A 121 -6.25 -14.31 0.21
N THR A 122 -6.24 -12.98 0.09
CA THR A 122 -7.41 -12.11 0.27
C THR A 122 -8.28 -12.16 -0.98
N PRO A 123 -9.60 -12.43 -0.87
CA PRO A 123 -10.53 -12.31 -1.99
C PRO A 123 -10.55 -10.88 -2.56
N LEU A 124 -10.88 -10.75 -3.84
CA LEU A 124 -10.97 -9.45 -4.51
C LEU A 124 -12.30 -8.76 -4.20
N PHE A 125 -12.46 -8.31 -2.96
CA PHE A 125 -13.65 -7.58 -2.51
C PHE A 125 -13.81 -6.25 -3.25
N THR A 126 -15.06 -5.87 -3.45
CA THR A 126 -15.48 -4.59 -4.01
C THR A 126 -15.36 -3.46 -2.99
N THR A 127 -15.29 -2.22 -3.45
CA THR A 127 -15.32 -1.04 -2.58
C THR A 127 -16.61 -0.97 -1.75
N GLN A 128 -17.74 -1.45 -2.30
CA GLN A 128 -19.01 -1.50 -1.58
C GLN A 128 -18.96 -2.50 -0.42
N GLU A 129 -18.55 -3.76 -0.69
CA GLU A 129 -18.43 -4.79 0.35
C GLU A 129 -17.49 -4.34 1.48
N LEU A 130 -16.36 -3.73 1.13
CA LEU A 130 -15.39 -3.22 2.09
C LEU A 130 -15.97 -2.07 2.92
N GLY A 131 -16.64 -1.11 2.27
CA GLY A 131 -17.26 0.03 2.94
C GLY A 131 -18.39 -0.37 3.90
N GLU A 132 -19.23 -1.34 3.51
CA GLU A 132 -20.28 -1.92 4.37
C GLU A 132 -19.72 -2.64 5.60
N ASN A 133 -18.43 -2.99 5.59
CA ASN A 133 -17.71 -3.66 6.68
C ASN A 133 -16.67 -2.77 7.36
N GLY A 134 -16.83 -1.44 7.27
CA GLY A 134 -16.06 -0.47 8.07
C GLY A 134 -14.66 -0.12 7.53
N VAL A 135 -14.30 -0.62 6.35
CA VAL A 135 -13.04 -0.24 5.70
C VAL A 135 -13.14 1.18 5.15
N SER A 136 -12.10 1.98 5.40
CA SER A 136 -12.04 3.39 5.01
C SER A 136 -11.15 3.64 3.78
N LEU A 137 -10.18 2.76 3.52
CA LEU A 137 -9.27 2.87 2.37
C LEU A 137 -9.12 1.52 1.67
N VAL A 138 -9.05 1.55 0.34
CA VAL A 138 -8.76 0.36 -0.48
C VAL A 138 -7.46 0.60 -1.24
N LEU A 139 -6.50 -0.30 -1.06
CA LEU A 139 -5.21 -0.26 -1.72
C LEU A 139 -5.14 -1.30 -2.84
N TYR A 140 -4.79 -0.84 -4.03
CA TYR A 140 -4.48 -1.66 -5.21
C TYR A 140 -2.98 -1.53 -5.51
N PRO A 141 -2.11 -2.23 -4.77
CA PRO A 141 -0.70 -1.82 -4.66
C PRO A 141 0.11 -2.04 -5.94
N LEU A 142 -0.27 -3.02 -6.77
CA LEU A 142 0.52 -3.46 -7.92
C LEU A 142 -0.30 -3.72 -9.18
N SER A 143 -1.61 -3.47 -9.20
CA SER A 143 -2.51 -3.84 -10.30
C SER A 143 -2.05 -3.27 -11.65
N ALA A 144 -1.81 -1.95 -11.69
CA ALA A 144 -1.30 -1.27 -12.89
C ALA A 144 0.11 -1.76 -13.27
N PHE A 145 0.98 -1.97 -12.28
CA PHE A 145 2.34 -2.48 -12.49
C PHE A 145 2.34 -3.87 -13.13
N ARG A 146 1.43 -4.76 -12.72
CA ARG A 146 1.28 -6.10 -13.31
C ARG A 146 0.79 -6.01 -14.75
N ALA A 147 -0.25 -5.20 -15.01
CA ALA A 147 -0.79 -5.02 -16.35
C ALA A 147 0.26 -4.45 -17.32
N MET A 148 0.98 -3.39 -16.92
CA MET A 148 2.00 -2.78 -17.78
C MET A 148 3.18 -3.74 -18.04
N SER A 149 3.55 -4.56 -17.04
CA SER A 149 4.63 -5.55 -17.20
C SER A 149 4.25 -6.64 -18.21
N GLN A 150 2.99 -7.09 -18.20
CA GLN A 150 2.49 -8.06 -19.17
C GLN A 150 2.45 -7.49 -20.59
N ALA A 151 2.00 -6.24 -20.75
CA ALA A 151 2.00 -5.56 -22.05
C ALA A 151 3.42 -5.36 -22.59
N ALA A 152 4.38 -4.97 -21.73
CA ALA A 152 5.78 -4.85 -22.10
C ALA A 152 6.36 -6.19 -22.59
N LEU A 153 6.07 -7.28 -21.88
CA LEU A 153 6.50 -8.62 -22.27
C LEU A 153 5.96 -9.02 -23.64
N GLU A 154 4.70 -8.71 -23.92
CA GLU A 154 4.08 -8.97 -25.22
C GLU A 154 4.79 -8.22 -26.36
N VAL A 155 5.11 -6.94 -26.15
CA VAL A 155 5.84 -6.14 -27.15
C VAL A 155 7.24 -6.71 -27.40
N TYR A 156 7.99 -7.06 -26.34
CA TYR A 156 9.30 -7.69 -26.48
C TYR A 156 9.22 -9.02 -27.23
N GLY A 157 8.20 -9.84 -26.93
CA GLY A 157 7.95 -11.10 -27.59
C GLY A 157 7.65 -10.94 -29.08
N ALA A 158 6.79 -9.98 -29.45
CA ALA A 158 6.44 -9.70 -30.84
C ALA A 158 7.66 -9.24 -31.65
N ILE A 159 8.43 -8.25 -31.14
CA ILE A 159 9.63 -7.76 -31.81
C ILE A 159 10.65 -8.89 -32.02
N ARG A 160 10.85 -9.74 -31.00
CA ARG A 160 11.83 -10.84 -31.09
C ARG A 160 11.42 -11.91 -32.11
N ARG A 161 10.13 -12.24 -32.19
CA ARG A 161 9.60 -13.29 -33.06
C ARG A 161 9.44 -12.82 -34.50
N ASP A 162 8.90 -11.62 -34.69
CA ASP A 162 8.44 -11.12 -36.00
C ASP A 162 9.46 -10.16 -36.64
N GLY A 163 10.46 -9.69 -35.89
CA GLY A 163 11.41 -8.68 -36.33
C GLY A 163 10.81 -7.26 -36.42
N THR A 164 9.58 -7.07 -35.95
CA THR A 164 8.82 -5.81 -36.00
C THR A 164 7.72 -5.78 -34.94
N GLN A 165 7.29 -4.58 -34.51
CA GLN A 165 6.18 -4.37 -33.57
C GLN A 165 4.80 -4.18 -34.23
N GLN A 166 4.69 -4.30 -35.57
CA GLN A 166 3.47 -3.98 -36.31
C GLN A 166 2.20 -4.67 -35.77
N THR A 167 2.33 -5.90 -35.31
CA THR A 167 1.22 -6.74 -34.82
C THR A 167 0.67 -6.35 -33.45
N VAL A 168 1.33 -5.40 -32.75
CA VAL A 168 0.98 -4.98 -31.38
C VAL A 168 0.81 -3.46 -31.26
N LEU A 169 0.71 -2.73 -32.38
CA LEU A 169 0.55 -1.27 -32.37
C LEU A 169 -0.74 -0.81 -31.69
N ASP A 170 -1.82 -1.56 -31.86
CA ASP A 170 -3.15 -1.31 -31.26
C ASP A 170 -3.16 -1.43 -29.73
N LYS A 171 -2.11 -2.01 -29.15
CA LYS A 171 -1.94 -2.18 -27.70
C LYS A 171 -1.16 -1.05 -27.03
N MET A 172 -0.59 -0.13 -27.82
CA MET A 172 0.27 0.93 -27.31
C MET A 172 -0.51 2.22 -27.05
N GLN A 173 -0.10 2.95 -26.01
CA GLN A 173 -0.49 4.35 -25.87
C GLN A 173 0.06 5.13 -27.07
N THR A 174 -0.79 5.90 -27.74
CA THR A 174 -0.38 6.74 -28.86
C THR A 174 0.47 7.92 -28.39
N ARG A 175 1.24 8.51 -29.31
CA ARG A 175 2.03 9.72 -29.01
C ARG A 175 1.16 10.87 -28.49
N MET A 176 -0.03 11.08 -29.06
CA MET A 176 -0.93 12.16 -28.63
C MET A 176 -1.45 11.94 -27.22
N GLN A 177 -1.87 10.71 -26.88
CA GLN A 177 -2.28 10.37 -25.52
C GLN A 177 -1.14 10.56 -24.51
N LEU A 178 0.11 10.28 -24.89
CA LEU A 178 1.28 10.55 -24.03
C LEU A 178 1.48 12.06 -23.82
N TYR A 179 1.34 12.87 -24.87
CA TYR A 179 1.48 14.33 -24.77
C TYR A 179 0.41 14.96 -23.89
N ASP A 180 -0.83 14.52 -24.04
CA ASP A 180 -1.93 14.96 -23.18
C ASP A 180 -1.64 14.61 -21.71
N HIS A 181 -1.14 13.39 -21.44
CA HIS A 181 -0.80 12.97 -20.08
C HIS A 181 0.37 13.75 -19.45
N LEU A 182 1.36 14.13 -20.25
CA LEU A 182 2.53 14.89 -19.79
C LEU A 182 2.28 16.40 -19.72
N GLY A 183 1.12 16.89 -20.16
CA GLY A 183 0.87 18.33 -20.32
C GLY A 183 1.85 18.97 -21.31
N TYR A 184 2.30 18.22 -22.33
CA TYR A 184 3.43 18.60 -23.19
C TYR A 184 3.21 19.97 -23.87
N HIS A 185 2.01 20.21 -24.40
CA HIS A 185 1.66 21.45 -25.09
C HIS A 185 1.60 22.67 -24.16
N GLU A 186 1.43 22.49 -22.85
CA GLU A 186 1.49 23.61 -21.90
C GLU A 186 2.93 24.13 -21.73
N TYR A 187 3.91 23.23 -21.80
CA TYR A 187 5.32 23.61 -21.75
C TYR A 187 5.80 24.24 -23.06
N GLU A 188 5.36 23.71 -24.19
CA GLU A 188 5.68 24.25 -25.51
C GLU A 188 5.20 25.71 -25.65
N LYS A 189 3.96 25.99 -25.23
CA LYS A 189 3.40 27.36 -25.22
C LYS A 189 4.18 28.35 -24.33
N LYS A 190 4.85 27.88 -23.28
CA LYS A 190 5.68 28.75 -22.42
C LYS A 190 7.02 29.10 -23.04
N LEU A 191 7.51 28.31 -24.00
CA LEU A 191 8.76 28.58 -24.72
C LEU A 191 8.54 29.52 -25.92
N ASP A 192 7.33 29.53 -26.47
CA ASP A 192 6.94 30.41 -27.58
C ASP A 192 6.51 31.83 -27.13
N GLN A 193 6.53 32.11 -25.82
CA GLN A 193 6.27 33.43 -25.20
C GLN A 193 7.56 34.06 -24.70
#